data_AF-U1S7F6-F1
#
_entry.id   AF-U1S7F6-F1
#
_cell.length_a   1.000
_cell.length_b   1.000
_cell.length_c   1.000
_cell.angle_alpha   90.00
_cell.angle_beta   90.00
_cell.angle_gamma   90.00
#
_symmetry.space_group_name_H-M   'P 1'
#
loop_
_entity.id
_entity.type
_entity.pdbx_description
1 polymer ?
#
loop_
_entity_poly.entity_id
_entity_poly.type
_entity_poly.pdbx_seq_one_letter_code
_entity_poly.pdbx_strand_id
1 'polypeptide(L)'
;MKKNVQETIAELKTEAQELEHRYYSFDFCYFHFRSSKERGEDINIEQSCQVLWSYLGSWGMLRGSSFLLSKNPAYLKGLVEWIYEQPKSTWEIDVEDYEKKSKEILNLYNQINKFLLRGTTTLVTKILLGVFAITPAYDRFFKDTFKEISGNKCSFIKFDESSLMAISKFYKENKEEIDQLSKEHRVINFNGEITNYYYSKAKIIDMYGFQIGRKKLMKRKQNRKKDIK
;
A
#
# COMPACT_ATOMS: atom_id res chain seq x y z
N MET A 1 1.71 18.46 18.19
CA MET A 1 2.18 17.13 18.68
C MET A 1 3.04 16.54 17.57
N LYS A 2 4.36 16.41 17.80
CA LYS A 2 5.27 15.81 16.80
C LYS A 2 4.80 14.36 16.57
N LYS A 3 4.56 13.98 15.32
CA LYS A 3 4.10 12.63 14.99
C LYS A 3 5.34 11.74 15.05
N ASN A 4 5.37 10.75 15.93
CA ASN A 4 6.53 9.86 16.05
C ASN A 4 6.39 8.70 15.05
N VAL A 5 6.89 8.91 13.83
CA VAL A 5 6.78 7.91 12.76
C VAL A 5 7.67 6.72 13.08
N GLN A 6 8.90 6.98 13.53
CA GLN A 6 9.93 5.98 13.83
C GLN A 6 9.49 5.01 14.93
N GLU A 7 8.98 5.50 16.06
CA GLU A 7 8.43 4.62 17.11
C GLU A 7 7.28 3.76 16.58
N THR A 8 6.39 4.35 15.77
CA THR A 8 5.23 3.64 15.21
C THR A 8 5.68 2.51 14.27
N ILE A 9 6.72 2.74 13.46
CA ILE A 9 7.27 1.74 12.55
C ILE A 9 8.09 0.68 13.30
N ALA A 10 8.85 1.05 14.32
CA ALA A 10 9.62 0.13 15.14
C ALA A 10 8.73 -0.93 15.80
N GLU A 11 7.56 -0.55 16.31
CA GLU A 11 6.60 -1.51 16.87
C GLU A 11 6.08 -2.51 15.83
N LEU A 12 5.78 -2.08 14.59
CA LEU A 12 5.34 -3.01 13.55
C LEU A 12 6.39 -4.08 13.26
N LYS A 13 7.69 -3.75 13.33
CA LYS A 13 8.77 -4.73 13.21
C LYS A 13 8.74 -5.76 14.34
N THR A 14 8.47 -5.32 15.56
CA THR A 14 8.39 -6.26 16.71
C THR A 14 7.23 -7.25 16.59
N GLU A 15 6.19 -6.95 15.80
CA GLU A 15 5.07 -7.85 15.55
C GLU A 15 5.33 -8.86 14.43
N ALA A 16 6.20 -8.54 13.47
CA ALA A 16 6.49 -9.36 12.29
C ALA A 16 7.88 -10.01 12.39
N GLN A 17 8.06 -10.84 13.41
CA GLN A 17 9.32 -11.55 13.66
C GLN A 17 9.53 -12.74 12.71
N GLU A 18 8.44 -13.38 12.28
CA GLU A 18 8.47 -14.56 11.41
C GLU A 18 8.23 -14.20 9.94
N LEU A 19 8.91 -14.89 9.01
CA LEU A 19 8.82 -14.66 7.56
C LEU A 19 7.40 -14.87 7.03
N GLU A 20 6.66 -15.80 7.61
CA GLU A 20 5.29 -16.16 7.25
C GLU A 20 4.27 -15.10 7.71
N HIS A 21 4.72 -14.09 8.46
CA HIS A 21 3.84 -13.03 8.90
C HIS A 21 3.31 -12.24 7.69
N ARG A 22 1.98 -12.06 7.65
CA ARG A 22 1.25 -11.40 6.56
C ARG A 22 1.78 -10.02 6.12
N TYR A 23 2.59 -9.35 6.94
CA TYR A 23 3.19 -8.05 6.57
C TYR A 23 4.17 -8.19 5.40
N TYR A 24 4.91 -9.29 5.31
CA TYR A 24 5.84 -9.57 4.22
C TYR A 24 5.15 -9.92 2.89
N SER A 25 3.82 -10.08 2.87
CA SER A 25 3.09 -10.18 1.60
C SER A 25 3.27 -8.94 0.71
N PHE A 26 3.51 -7.76 1.29
CA PHE A 26 3.90 -6.57 0.53
C PHE A 26 5.24 -6.79 -0.15
N ASP A 27 6.25 -7.22 0.58
CA ASP A 27 7.61 -7.45 0.11
C ASP A 27 7.62 -8.40 -1.07
N PHE A 28 6.95 -9.55 -0.94
CA PHE A 28 6.91 -10.56 -1.99
C PHE A 28 6.21 -10.02 -3.25
N CYS A 29 5.12 -9.28 -3.09
CA CYS A 29 4.39 -8.68 -4.20
C CYS A 29 5.24 -7.62 -4.91
N TYR A 30 5.75 -6.65 -4.15
CA TYR A 30 6.51 -5.53 -4.68
C TYR A 30 7.80 -6.00 -5.33
N PHE A 31 8.55 -6.90 -4.67
CA PHE A 31 9.75 -7.50 -5.23
C PHE A 31 9.46 -8.25 -6.53
N HIS A 32 8.41 -9.08 -6.57
CA HIS A 32 8.06 -9.85 -7.76
C HIS A 32 7.81 -8.94 -8.96
N PHE A 33 6.95 -7.94 -8.82
CA PHE A 33 6.61 -7.03 -9.91
C PHE A 33 7.77 -6.11 -10.31
N ARG A 34 8.45 -5.49 -9.33
CA ARG A 34 9.55 -4.57 -9.59
C ARG A 34 10.74 -5.27 -10.25
N SER A 35 11.16 -6.42 -9.72
CA SER A 35 12.30 -7.17 -10.27
C SER A 35 12.00 -7.77 -11.64
N SER A 36 10.77 -8.23 -11.88
CA SER A 36 10.36 -8.74 -13.20
C SER A 36 10.35 -7.63 -14.23
N LYS A 37 9.85 -6.43 -13.88
CA LYS A 37 9.87 -5.27 -14.79
C LYS A 37 11.29 -4.82 -15.14
N GLU A 38 12.21 -4.86 -14.17
CA GLU A 38 13.60 -4.43 -14.40
C GLU A 38 14.40 -5.42 -15.24
N ARG A 39 14.22 -6.73 -15.01
CA ARG A 39 14.87 -7.79 -15.79
C ARG A 39 14.36 -7.87 -17.23
N GLY A 40 13.05 -7.65 -17.44
CA GLY A 40 12.46 -7.52 -18.77
C GLY A 40 12.35 -8.80 -19.61
N GLU A 41 12.84 -9.94 -19.13
CA GLU A 41 12.83 -11.22 -19.85
C GLU A 41 11.88 -12.23 -19.17
N ASP A 42 11.12 -12.98 -19.98
CA ASP A 42 10.25 -14.10 -19.58
C ASP A 42 9.27 -13.83 -18.43
N ILE A 43 8.54 -12.71 -18.51
CA ILE A 43 7.50 -12.37 -17.52
C ILE A 43 6.39 -13.43 -17.55
N ASN A 44 6.34 -14.26 -16.50
CA ASN A 44 5.24 -15.19 -16.27
C ASN A 44 4.01 -14.44 -15.74
N ILE A 45 3.05 -14.20 -16.63
CA ILE A 45 1.79 -13.50 -16.33
C ILE A 45 0.94 -14.29 -15.33
N GLU A 46 0.86 -15.61 -15.46
CA GLU A 46 0.09 -16.44 -14.52
C GLU A 46 0.64 -16.34 -13.10
N GLN A 47 1.96 -16.48 -12.94
CA GLN A 47 2.63 -16.32 -11.65
C GLN A 47 2.38 -14.93 -11.07
N SER A 48 2.47 -13.89 -11.90
CA SER A 48 2.21 -12.51 -11.47
C SER A 48 0.75 -12.32 -11.01
N CYS A 49 -0.22 -12.95 -11.66
CA CYS A 49 -1.61 -13.00 -11.21
C CYS A 49 -1.73 -13.70 -9.84
N GLN A 50 -1.05 -14.84 -9.64
CA GLN A 50 -1.08 -15.58 -8.38
C GLN A 50 -0.46 -14.78 -7.22
N VAL A 51 0.65 -14.09 -7.47
CA VAL A 51 1.32 -13.22 -6.48
C VAL A 51 0.41 -12.06 -6.09
N LEU A 52 -0.16 -11.36 -7.07
CA LEU A 52 -1.08 -10.25 -6.78
C LEU A 52 -2.34 -10.74 -6.05
N TRP A 53 -2.91 -11.86 -6.48
CA TRP A 53 -4.06 -12.47 -5.83
C TRP A 53 -3.79 -12.81 -4.36
N SER A 54 -2.64 -13.44 -4.09
CA SER A 54 -2.19 -13.80 -2.74
C SER A 54 -2.02 -12.57 -1.85
N TYR A 55 -1.34 -11.53 -2.34
CA TYR A 55 -1.20 -10.26 -1.62
C TYR A 55 -2.56 -9.64 -1.28
N LEU A 56 -3.46 -9.55 -2.26
CA LEU A 56 -4.82 -9.03 -2.04
C LEU A 56 -5.60 -9.87 -1.02
N GLY A 57 -5.43 -11.20 -1.06
CA GLY A 57 -5.96 -12.15 -0.07
C GLY A 57 -5.44 -11.90 1.34
N SER A 58 -4.13 -11.77 1.52
CA SER A 58 -3.48 -11.48 2.80
C SER A 58 -4.04 -10.20 3.42
N TRP A 59 -4.43 -9.22 2.61
CA TRP A 59 -5.04 -7.96 3.06
C TRP A 59 -6.57 -7.91 3.02
N GLY A 60 -7.22 -9.07 2.87
CA GLY A 60 -8.65 -9.27 3.08
C GLY A 60 -9.52 -8.81 1.92
N MET A 61 -8.99 -8.70 0.70
CA MET A 61 -9.77 -8.33 -0.49
C MET A 61 -10.57 -9.49 -1.09
N LEU A 62 -10.33 -10.73 -0.62
CA LEU A 62 -11.04 -11.93 -1.06
C LEU A 62 -12.15 -12.38 -0.09
N ARG A 63 -12.49 -11.58 0.93
CA ARG A 63 -13.46 -11.97 1.97
C ARG A 63 -14.84 -11.34 1.76
N GLY A 64 -15.88 -12.02 2.26
CA GLY A 64 -17.22 -11.45 2.44
C GLY A 64 -17.86 -10.97 1.13
N SER A 65 -18.40 -9.74 1.13
CA SER A 65 -19.11 -9.13 0.00
C SER A 65 -18.23 -8.63 -1.16
N SER A 66 -16.94 -8.98 -1.18
CA SER A 66 -16.05 -8.61 -2.29
C SER A 66 -16.46 -9.34 -3.56
N PHE A 67 -16.55 -8.61 -4.69
CA PHE A 67 -16.84 -9.24 -5.98
C PHE A 67 -15.76 -10.24 -6.41
N LEU A 68 -14.52 -10.09 -5.89
CA LEU A 68 -13.42 -11.01 -6.13
C LEU A 68 -13.67 -12.40 -5.55
N LEU A 69 -14.57 -12.57 -4.58
CA LEU A 69 -14.91 -13.88 -4.04
C LEU A 69 -15.50 -14.82 -5.11
N SER A 70 -16.13 -14.25 -6.15
CA SER A 70 -16.68 -15.00 -7.29
C SER A 70 -15.68 -15.22 -8.44
N LYS A 71 -14.41 -14.86 -8.23
CA LYS A 71 -13.35 -14.86 -9.24
C LYS A 71 -12.19 -15.76 -8.82
N ASN A 72 -11.28 -16.00 -9.75
CA ASN A 72 -10.00 -16.68 -9.51
C ASN A 72 -8.85 -15.78 -10.02
N PRO A 73 -7.57 -16.14 -9.80
CA PRO A 73 -6.42 -15.32 -10.21
C PRO A 73 -6.41 -14.92 -11.69
N ALA A 74 -6.94 -15.76 -12.59
CA ALA A 74 -6.99 -15.46 -14.03
C ALA A 74 -7.81 -14.19 -14.37
N TYR A 75 -8.71 -13.77 -13.47
CA TYR A 75 -9.42 -12.50 -13.58
C TYR A 75 -8.47 -11.28 -13.66
N LEU A 76 -7.28 -11.39 -13.08
CA LEU A 76 -6.29 -10.31 -13.07
C LEU A 76 -5.41 -10.26 -14.33
N LYS A 77 -5.56 -11.20 -15.28
CA LYS A 77 -4.65 -11.34 -16.43
C LYS A 77 -4.45 -10.03 -17.20
N GLY A 78 -5.55 -9.44 -17.69
CA GLY A 78 -5.47 -8.20 -18.47
C GLY A 78 -4.91 -7.01 -17.68
N LEU A 79 -5.18 -6.96 -16.37
CA LEU A 79 -4.59 -5.95 -15.50
C LEU A 79 -3.07 -6.13 -15.35
N VAL A 80 -2.61 -7.37 -15.16
CA VAL A 80 -1.19 -7.69 -15.00
C VAL A 80 -0.40 -7.42 -16.29
N GLU A 81 -0.96 -7.77 -17.45
CA GLU A 81 -0.37 -7.43 -18.76
C GLU A 81 -0.18 -5.91 -18.87
N TRP A 82 -1.24 -5.14 -18.60
CA TRP A 82 -1.17 -3.67 -18.62
C TRP A 82 -0.21 -3.07 -17.58
N ILE A 83 -0.09 -3.67 -16.40
CA ILE A 83 0.89 -3.24 -15.38
C ILE A 83 2.30 -3.29 -15.95
N TYR A 84 2.67 -4.37 -16.63
CA TYR A 84 4.01 -4.52 -17.19
C TYR A 84 4.26 -3.64 -18.41
N GLU A 85 3.22 -3.17 -19.11
CA GLU A 85 3.34 -2.17 -20.17
C GLU A 85 3.75 -0.78 -19.66
N GLN A 86 3.55 -0.48 -18.36
CA GLN A 86 3.87 0.85 -17.82
C GLN A 86 5.37 1.17 -17.92
N PRO A 87 5.75 2.41 -18.29
CA PRO A 87 7.15 2.79 -18.47
C PRO A 87 7.90 2.77 -17.14
N LYS A 88 9.22 2.52 -17.16
CA LYS A 88 10.05 2.45 -15.93
C LYS A 88 9.88 3.68 -15.03
N SER A 89 9.72 4.87 -15.62
CA SER A 89 9.48 6.12 -14.90
C SER A 89 8.23 6.13 -14.02
N THR A 90 7.21 5.34 -14.35
CA THR A 90 6.02 5.17 -13.51
C THR A 90 6.36 4.42 -12.22
N TRP A 91 7.21 3.41 -12.31
CA TRP A 91 7.61 2.60 -11.17
C TRP A 91 8.52 3.34 -10.18
N GLU A 92 9.10 4.47 -10.61
CA GLU A 92 9.99 5.33 -9.82
C GLU A 92 9.26 6.47 -9.10
N ILE A 93 7.94 6.61 -9.31
CA ILE A 93 7.14 7.64 -8.64
C ILE A 93 7.07 7.36 -7.15
N ASP A 94 7.32 8.39 -6.34
CA ASP A 94 7.08 8.36 -4.90
C ASP A 94 6.39 9.66 -4.44
N VAL A 95 6.16 9.82 -3.14
CA VAL A 95 5.41 10.95 -2.53
C VAL A 95 5.99 12.33 -2.82
N GLU A 96 7.28 12.41 -3.17
CA GLU A 96 7.95 13.64 -3.58
C GLU A 96 7.43 14.15 -4.94
N ASP A 97 6.96 13.25 -5.80
CA ASP A 97 6.50 13.58 -7.14
C ASP A 97 5.02 13.99 -7.17
N TYR A 98 4.27 13.82 -6.08
CA TYR A 98 2.82 13.94 -6.09
C TYR A 98 2.31 15.28 -6.63
N GLU A 99 2.98 16.38 -6.31
CA GLU A 99 2.59 17.72 -6.79
C GLU A 99 2.80 17.89 -8.30
N LYS A 100 3.77 17.18 -8.88
CA LYS A 100 4.13 17.28 -10.30
C LYS A 100 3.44 16.21 -11.15
N LYS A 101 3.20 15.03 -10.57
CA LYS A 101 2.70 13.83 -11.25
C LYS A 101 1.30 13.42 -10.79
N SER A 102 0.54 14.29 -10.09
CA SER A 102 -0.81 13.99 -9.60
C SER A 102 -1.70 13.40 -10.71
N LYS A 103 -1.69 14.01 -11.90
CA LYS A 103 -2.47 13.54 -13.07
C LYS A 103 -2.08 12.14 -13.52
N GLU A 104 -0.79 11.81 -13.54
CA GLU A 104 -0.29 10.48 -13.92
C GLU A 104 -0.75 9.42 -12.89
N ILE A 105 -0.61 9.73 -11.60
CA ILE A 105 -1.03 8.85 -10.50
C ILE A 105 -2.55 8.61 -10.53
N LEU A 106 -3.34 9.66 -10.77
CA LEU A 106 -4.79 9.55 -10.93
C LEU A 106 -5.18 8.74 -12.16
N ASN A 107 -4.43 8.88 -13.27
CA ASN A 107 -4.65 8.05 -14.46
C ASN A 107 -4.38 6.57 -14.16
N LEU A 108 -3.29 6.23 -13.47
CA LEU A 108 -3.01 4.84 -13.07
C LEU A 108 -4.16 4.26 -12.23
N TYR A 109 -4.64 5.00 -11.24
CA TYR A 109 -5.80 4.60 -10.45
C TYR A 109 -7.03 4.33 -11.34
N ASN A 110 -7.34 5.24 -12.26
CA ASN A 110 -8.51 5.13 -13.14
C ASN A 110 -8.40 3.93 -14.09
N GLN A 111 -7.22 3.67 -14.65
CA GLN A 111 -7.00 2.51 -15.53
C GLN A 111 -7.13 1.19 -14.77
N ILE A 112 -6.50 1.07 -13.59
CA ILE A 112 -6.66 -0.14 -12.74
C ILE A 112 -8.14 -0.35 -12.41
N ASN A 113 -8.85 0.72 -12.04
CA ASN A 113 -10.28 0.62 -11.73
C ASN A 113 -11.11 0.18 -12.94
N LYS A 114 -10.74 0.61 -14.16
CA LYS A 114 -11.37 0.18 -15.41
C LYS A 114 -11.19 -1.33 -15.66
N PHE A 115 -9.99 -1.87 -15.45
CA PHE A 115 -9.76 -3.32 -15.56
C PHE A 115 -10.59 -4.13 -14.55
N LEU A 116 -10.78 -3.59 -13.35
CA LEU A 116 -11.55 -4.24 -12.29
C LEU A 116 -13.07 -4.11 -12.45
N LEU A 117 -13.57 -3.20 -13.30
CA LEU A 117 -14.98 -2.83 -13.52
C LEU A 117 -15.74 -2.27 -12.30
N ARG A 118 -15.48 -2.80 -11.10
CA ARG A 118 -16.15 -2.47 -9.82
C ARG A 118 -15.13 -2.37 -8.68
N GLY A 119 -13.93 -1.84 -8.98
CA GLY A 119 -12.87 -1.66 -7.98
C GLY A 119 -13.28 -0.67 -6.89
N THR A 120 -13.19 -1.07 -5.63
CA THR A 120 -13.31 -0.11 -4.53
C THR A 120 -12.02 0.70 -4.43
N THR A 121 -12.08 1.94 -3.90
CA THR A 121 -10.87 2.75 -3.63
C THR A 121 -9.82 1.97 -2.85
N THR A 122 -10.24 1.17 -1.86
CA THR A 122 -9.34 0.34 -1.07
C THR A 122 -8.65 -0.73 -1.92
N LEU A 123 -9.38 -1.42 -2.80
CA LEU A 123 -8.81 -2.45 -3.66
C LEU A 123 -7.78 -1.86 -4.63
N VAL A 124 -8.16 -0.79 -5.34
CA VAL A 124 -7.30 -0.15 -6.35
C VAL A 124 -6.03 0.40 -5.70
N THR A 125 -6.15 1.08 -4.55
CA THR A 125 -4.98 1.60 -3.82
C THR A 125 -4.11 0.51 -3.22
N LYS A 126 -4.66 -0.65 -2.85
CA LYS A 126 -3.85 -1.81 -2.48
C LYS A 126 -3.05 -2.34 -3.66
N ILE A 127 -3.62 -2.40 -4.85
CA ILE A 127 -2.87 -2.80 -6.06
C ILE A 127 -1.76 -1.80 -6.34
N LEU A 128 -2.05 -0.49 -6.30
CA LEU A 128 -1.03 0.56 -6.48
C LEU A 128 0.10 0.45 -5.44
N LEU A 129 -0.24 0.15 -4.18
CA LEU A 129 0.76 -0.08 -3.13
C LEU A 129 1.58 -1.35 -3.41
N GLY A 130 0.93 -2.50 -3.58
CA GLY A 130 1.62 -3.79 -3.69
C GLY A 130 2.46 -3.94 -4.96
N VAL A 131 2.05 -3.31 -6.07
CA VAL A 131 2.74 -3.43 -7.35
C VAL A 131 3.78 -2.32 -7.53
N PHE A 132 3.37 -1.06 -7.36
CA PHE A 132 4.22 0.08 -7.67
C PHE A 132 4.79 0.79 -6.44
N ALA A 133 4.22 0.55 -5.26
CA ALA A 133 4.52 1.27 -4.03
C ALA A 133 4.38 2.81 -4.13
N ILE A 134 3.50 3.29 -5.02
CA ILE A 134 3.33 4.73 -5.31
C ILE A 134 2.47 5.44 -4.26
N THR A 135 1.49 4.76 -3.68
CA THR A 135 0.54 5.36 -2.72
C THR A 135 0.16 4.38 -1.61
N PRO A 136 -0.13 4.87 -0.40
CA PRO A 136 -0.74 4.05 0.64
C PRO A 136 -2.05 3.39 0.22
N ALA A 137 -2.36 2.26 0.87
CA ALA A 137 -3.66 1.63 0.72
C ALA A 137 -4.72 2.42 1.51
N TYR A 138 -5.76 2.89 0.83
CA TYR A 138 -6.85 3.65 1.46
C TYR A 138 -7.84 2.68 2.13
N ASP A 139 -7.34 1.82 3.01
CA ASP A 139 -8.17 0.98 3.86
C ASP A 139 -8.70 1.75 5.06
N ARG A 140 -9.52 1.06 5.88
CA ARG A 140 -10.18 1.70 7.02
C ARG A 140 -9.18 2.34 7.98
N PHE A 141 -8.05 1.69 8.28
CA PHE A 141 -7.12 2.21 9.27
C PHE A 141 -6.36 3.41 8.74
N PHE A 142 -5.91 3.34 7.49
CA PHE A 142 -5.29 4.49 6.83
C PHE A 142 -6.24 5.68 6.78
N LYS A 143 -7.47 5.48 6.31
CA LYS A 143 -8.51 6.52 6.23
C LYS A 143 -8.78 7.16 7.58
N ASP A 144 -9.00 6.35 8.62
CA ASP A 144 -9.30 6.84 9.98
C ASP A 144 -8.14 7.70 10.51
N THR A 145 -6.88 7.30 10.25
CA THR A 145 -5.70 8.06 10.66
C THR A 145 -5.54 9.36 9.87
N PHE A 146 -5.54 9.28 8.54
CA PHE A 146 -5.20 10.41 7.68
C PHE A 146 -6.33 11.44 7.57
N LYS A 147 -7.58 11.03 7.77
CA LYS A 147 -8.70 11.96 7.92
C LYS A 147 -8.47 12.92 9.09
N GLU A 148 -8.08 12.42 10.26
CA GLU A 148 -7.79 13.26 11.42
C GLU A 148 -6.54 14.13 11.21
N ILE A 149 -5.47 13.55 10.63
CA ILE A 149 -4.23 14.29 10.31
C ILE A 149 -4.48 15.46 9.36
N SER A 150 -5.39 15.29 8.39
CA SER A 150 -5.77 16.35 7.46
C SER A 150 -6.69 17.42 8.08
N GLY A 151 -6.98 17.34 9.39
CA GLY A 151 -7.94 18.23 10.06
C GLY A 151 -9.37 18.02 9.54
N ASN A 152 -9.72 16.79 9.17
CA ASN A 152 -10.99 16.41 8.53
C ASN A 152 -11.25 17.07 7.16
N LYS A 153 -10.24 17.69 6.53
CA LYS A 153 -10.37 18.29 5.20
C LYS A 153 -10.40 17.25 4.08
N CYS A 154 -9.76 16.10 4.27
CA CYS A 154 -9.77 14.98 3.32
C CYS A 154 -10.28 13.71 4.01
N SER A 155 -11.30 13.06 3.46
CA SER A 155 -11.86 11.82 4.01
C SER A 155 -11.16 10.54 3.53
N PHE A 156 -10.37 10.64 2.47
CA PHE A 156 -9.72 9.51 1.79
C PHE A 156 -10.71 8.44 1.27
N ILE A 157 -12.00 8.77 1.17
CA ILE A 157 -13.01 7.90 0.55
C ILE A 157 -12.78 7.82 -0.96
N LYS A 158 -12.46 8.95 -1.57
CA LYS A 158 -12.08 9.08 -2.98
C LYS A 158 -10.56 9.13 -3.11
N PHE A 159 -10.07 8.63 -4.23
CA PHE A 159 -8.68 8.81 -4.64
C PHE A 159 -8.64 9.98 -5.62
N ASP A 160 -8.24 11.15 -5.13
CA ASP A 160 -8.22 12.40 -5.86
C ASP A 160 -6.97 13.23 -5.51
N GLU A 161 -6.80 14.35 -6.20
CA GLU A 161 -5.65 15.24 -5.99
C GLU A 161 -5.58 15.75 -4.54
N SER A 162 -6.73 16.10 -3.93
CA SER A 162 -6.79 16.50 -2.52
C SER A 162 -6.22 15.43 -1.58
N SER A 163 -6.51 14.16 -1.84
CA SER A 163 -5.97 13.03 -1.08
C SER A 163 -4.46 12.87 -1.25
N LEU A 164 -3.95 13.04 -2.48
CA LEU A 164 -2.51 13.03 -2.75
C LEU A 164 -1.82 14.22 -2.05
N MET A 165 -2.39 15.42 -2.12
CA MET A 165 -1.82 16.61 -1.49
C MET A 165 -1.80 16.50 0.03
N ALA A 166 -2.79 15.87 0.65
CA ALA A 166 -2.79 15.61 2.07
C ALA A 166 -1.66 14.65 2.49
N ILE A 167 -1.34 13.64 1.66
CA ILE A 167 -0.20 12.73 1.87
C ILE A 167 1.12 13.46 1.65
N SER A 168 1.24 14.24 0.58
CA SER A 168 2.45 15.02 0.28
C SER A 168 2.75 16.02 1.40
N LYS A 169 1.71 16.68 1.94
CA LYS A 169 1.86 17.56 3.11
C LYS A 169 2.36 16.80 4.34
N PHE A 170 1.76 15.64 4.65
CA PHE A 170 2.24 14.80 5.76
C PHE A 170 3.70 14.40 5.56
N TYR A 171 4.07 14.01 4.35
CA TYR A 171 5.44 13.67 4.01
C TYR A 171 6.39 14.85 4.25
N LYS A 172 6.08 16.04 3.72
CA LYS A 172 6.91 17.24 3.89
C LYS A 172 7.11 17.62 5.37
N GLU A 173 6.07 17.47 6.20
CA GLU A 173 6.15 17.72 7.64
C GLU A 173 7.03 16.72 8.40
N ASN A 174 7.32 15.54 7.83
CA ASN A 174 8.07 14.45 8.47
C ASN A 174 9.17 13.89 7.55
N LYS A 175 9.71 14.73 6.65
CA LYS A 175 10.55 14.31 5.52
C LYS A 175 11.80 13.55 5.98
N GLU A 176 12.55 14.14 6.92
CA GLU A 176 13.81 13.56 7.40
C GLU A 176 13.60 12.14 7.95
N GLU A 177 12.57 11.97 8.79
CA GLU A 177 12.25 10.69 9.44
C GLU A 177 11.78 9.65 8.41
N ILE A 178 10.89 10.03 7.48
CA ILE A 178 10.39 9.12 6.45
C ILE A 178 11.50 8.72 5.47
N ASP A 179 12.35 9.67 5.07
CA ASP A 179 13.47 9.40 4.17
C ASP A 179 14.48 8.45 4.81
N GLN A 180 14.77 8.65 6.10
CA GLN A 180 15.65 7.76 6.86
C GLN A 180 15.07 6.35 6.96
N LEU A 181 13.79 6.23 7.34
CA LEU A 181 13.11 4.94 7.44
C LEU A 181 13.08 4.23 6.07
N SER A 182 12.78 4.94 4.99
CA SER A 182 12.82 4.37 3.63
C SER A 182 14.19 3.76 3.32
N LYS A 183 15.30 4.44 3.66
CA LYS A 183 16.68 3.93 3.46
C LYS A 183 17.07 2.77 4.37
N GLU A 184 16.41 2.60 5.52
CA GLU A 184 16.71 1.52 6.47
C GLU A 184 15.91 0.23 6.23
N HIS A 185 14.80 0.31 5.50
CA HIS A 185 13.89 -0.81 5.31
C HIS A 185 14.08 -1.43 3.93
N ARG A 186 14.83 -2.54 3.91
CA ARG A 186 15.01 -3.34 2.70
C ARG A 186 13.87 -4.34 2.54
N VAL A 187 13.47 -4.53 1.29
CA VAL A 187 12.49 -5.54 0.89
C VAL A 187 13.16 -6.91 0.94
N ILE A 188 12.46 -7.91 1.43
CA ILE A 188 12.91 -9.31 1.37
C ILE A 188 12.20 -10.09 0.26
N ASN A 189 12.87 -11.09 -0.30
CA ASN A 189 12.24 -12.00 -1.25
C ASN A 189 11.51 -13.15 -0.55
N PHE A 190 10.88 -14.02 -1.34
CA PHE A 190 10.09 -15.15 -0.82
C PHE A 190 10.88 -16.10 0.10
N ASN A 191 12.20 -16.20 -0.07
CA ASN A 191 13.08 -17.04 0.74
C ASN A 191 13.59 -16.32 2.00
N GLY A 192 13.14 -15.09 2.25
CA GLY A 192 13.60 -14.26 3.37
C GLY A 192 14.93 -13.55 3.12
N GLU A 193 15.45 -13.58 1.90
CA GLU A 193 16.73 -12.94 1.57
C GLU A 193 16.54 -11.44 1.32
N ILE A 194 17.46 -10.65 1.86
CA ILE A 194 17.46 -9.20 1.69
C ILE A 194 17.76 -8.84 0.23
N THR A 195 16.89 -8.03 -0.39
CA THR A 195 17.01 -7.58 -1.77
C THR A 195 17.68 -6.21 -1.86
N ASN A 196 17.89 -5.72 -3.09
CA ASN A 196 18.39 -4.36 -3.34
C ASN A 196 17.30 -3.28 -3.34
N TYR A 197 16.03 -3.66 -3.15
CA TYR A 197 14.93 -2.73 -3.09
C TYR A 197 14.67 -2.26 -1.66
N TYR A 198 14.20 -1.03 -1.55
CA TYR A 198 13.85 -0.40 -0.29
C TYR A 198 12.35 -0.10 -0.27
N TYR A 199 11.78 0.03 0.92
CA TYR A 199 10.42 0.50 1.06
C TYR A 199 10.34 1.93 0.52
N SER A 200 9.36 2.20 -0.36
CA SER A 200 9.06 3.57 -0.77
C SER A 200 8.60 4.41 0.41
N LYS A 201 8.69 5.72 0.29
CA LYS A 201 8.20 6.64 1.31
C LYS A 201 6.68 6.50 1.45
N ALA A 202 5.96 6.29 0.34
CA ALA A 202 4.55 5.91 0.37
C ALA A 202 4.28 4.64 1.20
N LYS A 203 5.15 3.63 1.14
CA LYS A 203 5.01 2.43 1.97
C LYS A 203 5.24 2.70 3.46
N ILE A 204 6.22 3.54 3.81
CA ILE A 204 6.43 3.97 5.20
C ILE A 204 5.20 4.71 5.73
N ILE A 205 4.61 5.59 4.92
CA ILE A 205 3.39 6.34 5.26
C ILE A 205 2.18 5.41 5.43
N ASP A 206 2.05 4.39 4.57
CA ASP A 206 1.04 3.33 4.68
C ASP A 206 1.12 2.59 6.02
N MET A 207 2.32 2.14 6.38
CA MET A 207 2.56 1.44 7.65
C MET A 207 2.19 2.31 8.85
N TYR A 208 2.59 3.58 8.83
CA TYR A 208 2.22 4.53 9.88
C TYR A 208 0.70 4.68 10.00
N GLY A 209 0.02 4.95 8.87
CA GLY A 209 -1.43 5.11 8.82
C GLY A 209 -2.19 3.89 9.34
N PHE A 210 -1.73 2.71 8.92
CA PHE A 210 -2.25 1.41 9.37
C PHE A 210 -2.12 1.22 10.88
N GLN A 211 -0.91 1.41 11.44
CA GLN A 211 -0.65 1.13 12.85
C GLN A 211 -1.42 2.06 13.79
N ILE A 212 -1.44 3.36 13.49
CA ILE A 212 -2.19 4.34 14.28
C ILE A 212 -3.69 4.01 14.26
N GLY A 213 -4.25 3.70 13.08
CA GLY A 213 -5.67 3.39 12.93
C GLY A 213 -6.05 2.11 13.68
N ARG A 214 -5.18 1.10 13.62
CA ARG A 214 -5.37 -0.18 14.33
C ARG A 214 -5.32 0.00 15.84
N LYS A 215 -4.34 0.74 16.37
CA LYS A 215 -4.24 1.08 17.82
C LYS A 215 -5.49 1.80 18.33
N LYS A 216 -5.99 2.78 17.57
CA LYS A 216 -7.23 3.50 17.92
C LYS A 216 -8.43 2.55 18.04
N LEU A 217 -8.57 1.61 17.11
CA LEU A 217 -9.63 0.61 17.18
C LEU A 217 -9.50 -0.26 18.43
N MET A 218 -8.29 -0.71 18.75
CA MET A 218 -8.03 -1.52 19.96
C MET A 218 -8.39 -0.76 21.24
N LYS A 219 -7.97 0.51 21.37
CA LYS A 219 -8.31 1.37 22.51
C LYS A 219 -9.82 1.58 22.66
N ARG A 220 -10.54 1.84 21.55
CA ARG A 220 -12.01 1.97 21.55
C ARG A 220 -12.71 0.68 22.02
N LYS A 221 -12.22 -0.49 21.59
CA LYS A 221 -12.76 -1.79 22.03
C LYS A 221 -12.50 -2.03 23.52
N GLN A 222 -11.35 -1.64 24.04
CA GLN A 222 -11.01 -1.80 25.45
C GLN A 222 -11.89 -0.91 26.34
N ASN A 223 -12.12 0.34 25.95
CA ASN A 223 -13.00 1.25 26.68
C ASN A 223 -14.44 0.75 26.73
N ARG A 224 -15.01 0.31 25.59
CA ARG A 224 -16.37 -0.26 25.54
C ARG A 224 -16.55 -1.49 26.44
N LYS A 225 -15.49 -2.30 26.63
CA LYS A 225 -15.53 -3.45 27.55
C LYS A 225 -15.49 -3.05 29.02
N LYS A 226 -14.96 -1.86 29.35
CA LYS A 226 -14.97 -1.30 30.71
C LYS A 226 -16.32 -0.68 31.04
N ASP A 227 -17.02 -0.09 30.07
CA ASP A 227 -18.34 0.52 30.27
C ASP A 227 -19.49 -0.50 30.44
N ILE A 228 -19.23 -1.79 30.20
CA ILE A 228 -20.20 -2.91 30.32
C ILE A 228 -19.94 -3.75 31.59
N LYS A 229 -18.90 -3.42 32.37
CA LYS A 229 -18.59 -4.04 33.67
C LYS A 229 -18.91 -3.08 34.81
#